data_AF-A0A3E0QUZ0-F1
#
_entry.id   AF-A0A3E0QUZ0-F1
#
_cell.length_a   1.000
_cell.length_b   1.000
_cell.length_c   1.000
_cell.angle_alpha   90.00
_cell.angle_beta   90.00
_cell.angle_gamma   90.00
#
_symmetry.space_group_name_H-M   'P 1'
#
loop_
_entity.id
_entity.type
_entity.pdbx_description
1 polymer ?
#
loop_
_entity_poly.entity_id
_entity_poly.type
_entity_poly.pdbx_seq_one_letter_code
_entity_poly.pdbx_strand_id
1 'polypeptide(L)'
;MSSSFLISSLIKSPLMMERDILEQIVEIARSCGAYVLCDEVCMNLLQDDDLLSLAGLRLGWIAAPQEVITECMKHRDYTTISCGILNEMLAVHALKNYDKILRRSRKILRDNLALLDEWVEKEAAFSYVKPRAGTTALLKYEFEVPSVNFCTGLLANTGAFLTPGACFDMEGHVRIGYACSTEVLQAGLEQISGYVRKMK
;
A
#
# COMPACT_ATOMS: atom_id res chain seq x y z
N MET A 1 -33.92 4.25 13.95
CA MET A 1 -32.59 4.77 14.33
C MET A 1 -31.76 3.59 14.80
N SER A 2 -30.78 3.13 14.00
CA SER A 2 -29.66 2.27 14.43
C SER A 2 -28.66 2.12 13.28
N SER A 3 -27.47 2.71 13.45
CA SER A 3 -26.17 2.19 12.99
C SER A 3 -26.06 1.47 11.63
N SER A 4 -26.10 2.22 10.53
CA SER A 4 -25.46 1.81 9.27
C SER A 4 -23.99 2.27 9.28
N PHE A 5 -23.07 1.34 9.09
CA PHE A 5 -21.63 1.55 9.02
C PHE A 5 -21.07 0.74 7.84
N LEU A 6 -19.97 1.20 7.24
CA LEU A 6 -19.09 0.40 6.39
C LEU A 6 -17.77 1.13 6.25
N ILE A 7 -16.69 0.37 6.06
CA ILE A 7 -15.30 0.84 5.97
C ILE A 7 -14.57 -0.14 4.97
N SER A 8 -14.37 0.24 3.66
CA SER A 8 -13.76 -0.35 2.39
C SER A 8 -13.01 0.57 1.28
N SER A 9 -12.52 1.83 1.51
CA SER A 9 -11.96 2.93 0.63
C SER A 9 -10.75 2.67 -0.28
N LEU A 10 -10.76 3.29 -1.45
CA LEU A 10 -9.52 3.43 -2.22
C LEU A 10 -8.74 4.72 -1.88
N ILE A 11 -7.67 4.64 -1.08
CA ILE A 11 -6.59 5.66 -1.09
C ILE A 11 -5.43 5.13 -1.94
N LYS A 12 -5.25 5.69 -3.14
CA LYS A 12 -4.13 5.36 -4.06
C LYS A 12 -2.76 5.92 -3.61
N SER A 13 -2.64 6.39 -2.36
CA SER A 13 -1.49 7.15 -1.82
C SER A 13 -1.24 6.73 -0.37
N PRO A 14 0.03 6.66 0.12
CA PRO A 14 0.36 6.29 1.51
C PRO A 14 0.06 7.40 2.54
N LEU A 15 -0.80 8.35 2.20
CA LEU A 15 -1.26 9.43 3.08
C LEU A 15 -2.36 8.92 4.01
N MET A 16 -2.00 8.65 5.26
CA MET A 16 -2.95 8.39 6.33
C MET A 16 -3.80 9.64 6.62
N MET A 17 -5.12 9.47 6.67
CA MET A 17 -6.02 10.49 7.23
C MET A 17 -6.01 10.44 8.76
N GLU A 18 -6.06 11.60 9.40
CA GLU A 18 -6.13 11.68 10.86
C GLU A 18 -7.56 11.44 11.36
N ARG A 19 -7.72 11.03 12.63
CA ARG A 19 -9.01 10.66 13.23
C ARG A 19 -10.08 11.73 13.00
N ASP A 20 -9.74 12.99 13.25
CA ASP A 20 -10.65 14.13 13.15
C ASP A 20 -11.19 14.32 11.71
N ILE A 21 -10.39 13.97 10.70
CA ILE A 21 -10.80 13.98 9.28
C ILE A 21 -11.74 12.81 8.99
N LEU A 22 -11.45 11.61 9.51
CA LEU A 22 -12.31 10.45 9.38
C LEU A 22 -13.67 10.68 10.05
N GLU A 23 -13.69 11.34 11.22
CA GLU A 23 -14.93 11.68 11.94
C GLU A 23 -15.79 12.69 11.15
N GLN A 24 -15.17 13.71 10.52
CA GLN A 24 -15.86 14.63 9.59
C GLN A 24 -16.44 13.92 8.35
N ILE A 25 -15.68 13.01 7.72
CA ILE A 25 -16.16 12.22 6.58
C ILE A 25 -17.39 11.38 6.99
N VAL A 26 -17.35 10.77 8.17
CA VAL A 26 -18.45 9.99 8.72
C VAL A 26 -19.67 10.86 9.06
N GLU A 27 -19.48 12.09 9.54
CA GLU A 27 -20.57 13.05 9.76
C GLU A 27 -21.25 13.44 8.44
N ILE A 28 -20.48 13.79 7.42
CA ILE A 28 -20.99 14.12 6.08
C ILE A 28 -21.77 12.94 5.51
N ALA A 29 -21.22 11.73 5.57
CA ALA A 29 -21.89 10.53 5.06
C ALA A 29 -23.20 10.23 5.82
N ARG A 30 -23.23 10.42 7.14
CA ARG A 30 -24.47 10.30 7.93
C ARG A 30 -25.52 11.34 7.53
N SER A 31 -25.12 12.57 7.19
CA SER A 31 -26.06 13.64 6.82
C SER A 31 -26.90 13.31 5.58
N CYS A 32 -26.37 12.49 4.66
CA CYS A 32 -27.04 12.06 3.44
C CYS A 32 -27.41 10.55 3.41
N GLY A 33 -27.20 9.82 4.51
CA GLY A 33 -27.47 8.37 4.58
C GLY A 33 -26.55 7.50 3.71
N ALA A 34 -25.37 8.01 3.34
CA ALA A 34 -24.40 7.29 2.53
C ALA A 34 -23.58 6.28 3.36
N TYR A 35 -23.23 5.16 2.73
CA TYR A 35 -22.20 4.26 3.25
C TYR A 35 -20.81 4.83 2.94
N VAL A 36 -19.94 4.86 3.94
CA VAL A 36 -18.50 5.07 3.74
C VAL A 36 -17.88 3.75 3.31
N LEU A 37 -16.75 3.83 2.63
CA LEU A 37 -15.81 2.74 2.42
C LEU A 37 -14.45 3.35 2.90
N CYS A 38 -13.75 2.82 3.95
CA CYS A 38 -12.31 2.61 4.41
C CYS A 38 -11.43 1.30 4.08
N ASP A 39 -10.42 1.24 3.19
CA ASP A 39 -9.69 -0.01 2.77
C ASP A 39 -8.34 -0.07 3.43
N GLU A 40 -8.16 -1.10 4.24
CA GLU A 40 -7.19 -1.12 5.31
C GLU A 40 -6.04 -2.10 5.03
N VAL A 41 -5.96 -2.64 3.80
CA VAL A 41 -4.88 -3.55 3.33
C VAL A 41 -3.46 -2.97 3.51
N CYS A 42 -3.34 -1.64 3.68
CA CYS A 42 -2.07 -0.93 3.89
C CYS A 42 -1.98 -0.18 5.24
N MET A 43 -2.89 -0.41 6.20
CA MET A 43 -3.04 0.50 7.35
C MET A 43 -1.82 0.49 8.30
N ASN A 44 -1.51 1.70 8.81
CA ASN A 44 -0.79 2.01 10.05
C ASN A 44 0.47 1.18 10.42
N LEU A 45 1.29 0.87 9.42
CA LEU A 45 2.50 0.04 9.55
C LEU A 45 3.62 0.58 10.46
N LEU A 46 3.53 1.81 10.96
CA LEU A 46 4.51 2.38 11.90
C LEU A 46 4.05 2.40 13.36
N GLN A 47 2.75 2.25 13.67
CA GLN A 47 2.24 2.23 15.05
C GLN A 47 1.40 0.97 15.34
N ASP A 48 0.19 0.80 14.77
CA ASP A 48 -0.74 -0.29 15.11
C ASP A 48 -1.48 -0.88 13.87
N ASP A 49 -1.12 -2.11 13.48
CA ASP A 49 -1.82 -3.15 12.65
C ASP A 49 -2.41 -2.73 11.27
N ASP A 50 -2.40 -3.48 10.15
CA ASP A 50 -2.36 -4.93 9.85
C ASP A 50 -1.45 -5.24 8.63
N LEU A 51 -0.41 -6.09 8.77
CA LEU A 51 0.31 -6.64 7.60
C LEU A 51 0.79 -8.07 7.81
N LEU A 52 -0.01 -9.03 7.35
CA LEU A 52 0.31 -10.45 7.33
C LEU A 52 1.39 -10.84 6.31
N SER A 53 1.65 -10.01 5.28
CA SER A 53 2.57 -10.34 4.17
C SER A 53 2.21 -11.63 3.39
N LEU A 54 0.95 -12.08 3.48
CA LEU A 54 0.44 -13.33 2.89
C LEU A 54 -0.40 -13.09 1.61
N ALA A 55 0.07 -12.22 0.70
CA ALA A 55 -0.68 -11.86 -0.51
C ALA A 55 -1.09 -13.06 -1.38
N GLY A 56 -0.27 -14.12 -1.41
CA GLY A 56 -0.56 -15.37 -2.12
C GLY A 56 -1.68 -16.21 -1.52
N LEU A 57 -2.10 -15.96 -0.27
CA LEU A 57 -3.17 -16.71 0.41
C LEU A 57 -4.57 -16.37 -0.11
N ARG A 58 -4.70 -15.24 -0.82
CA ARG A 58 -5.96 -14.72 -1.39
C ARG A 58 -7.10 -14.63 -0.36
N LEU A 59 -6.76 -14.28 0.89
CA LEU A 59 -7.70 -14.09 1.99
C LEU A 59 -7.99 -12.60 2.20
N GLY A 60 -9.22 -12.27 2.54
CA GLY A 60 -9.68 -10.96 2.99
C GLY A 60 -11.00 -11.11 3.77
N TRP A 61 -11.48 -10.03 4.37
CA TRP A 61 -12.72 -10.01 5.15
C TRP A 61 -13.48 -8.70 4.95
N ILE A 62 -14.74 -8.66 5.36
CA ILE A 62 -15.57 -7.45 5.41
C ILE A 62 -16.07 -7.33 6.85
N ALA A 63 -15.85 -6.17 7.47
CA ALA A 63 -16.43 -5.81 8.76
C ALA A 63 -17.54 -4.77 8.53
N ALA A 64 -18.79 -5.16 8.77
CA ALA A 64 -19.97 -4.32 8.53
C ALA A 64 -21.16 -4.76 9.41
N PRO A 65 -22.22 -3.92 9.54
CA PRO A 65 -23.49 -4.33 10.15
C PRO A 65 -24.09 -5.55 9.48
N GLN A 66 -24.87 -6.30 10.26
CA GLN A 66 -25.44 -7.59 9.83
C GLN A 66 -26.27 -7.49 8.54
N GLU A 67 -26.98 -6.38 8.33
CA GLU A 67 -27.75 -6.11 7.11
C GLU A 67 -26.87 -6.09 5.86
N VAL A 68 -25.74 -5.38 5.91
CA VAL A 68 -24.76 -5.30 4.83
C VAL A 68 -24.12 -6.67 4.58
N ILE A 69 -23.66 -7.35 5.63
CA ILE A 69 -23.04 -8.68 5.52
C ILE A 69 -24.02 -9.68 4.88
N THR A 70 -25.31 -9.58 5.20
CA THR A 70 -26.36 -10.43 4.63
C THR A 70 -26.52 -10.19 3.12
N GLU A 71 -26.50 -8.94 2.65
CA GLU A 71 -26.52 -8.65 1.21
C GLU A 71 -25.20 -9.06 0.51
N CYS A 72 -24.04 -8.86 1.14
CA CYS A 72 -22.75 -9.34 0.60
C CYS A 72 -22.75 -10.86 0.43
N MET A 73 -23.30 -11.61 1.38
CA MET A 73 -23.37 -13.07 1.32
C MET A 73 -24.23 -13.57 0.15
N LYS A 74 -25.36 -12.90 -0.16
CA LYS A 74 -26.17 -13.23 -1.36
C LYS A 74 -25.40 -13.04 -2.67
N HIS A 75 -24.45 -12.12 -2.71
CA HIS A 75 -23.65 -11.82 -3.90
C HIS A 75 -22.34 -12.63 -3.97
N ARG A 76 -21.97 -13.36 -2.91
CA ARG A 76 -20.72 -14.13 -2.82
C ARG A 76 -20.62 -15.20 -3.91
N ASP A 77 -21.72 -15.87 -4.21
CA ASP A 77 -21.77 -16.96 -5.20
C ASP A 77 -21.49 -16.50 -6.64
N TYR A 78 -21.74 -15.21 -6.94
CA TYR A 78 -21.44 -14.62 -8.24
C TYR A 78 -19.97 -14.22 -8.42
N THR A 79 -19.17 -14.22 -7.34
CA THR A 79 -17.79 -13.70 -7.35
C THR A 79 -16.75 -14.75 -6.96
N THR A 80 -17.02 -15.54 -5.92
CA THR A 80 -16.03 -16.42 -5.28
C THR A 80 -16.60 -17.72 -4.71
N ILE A 81 -17.88 -17.76 -4.34
CA ILE A 81 -18.55 -18.84 -3.59
C ILE A 81 -17.95 -19.04 -2.19
N SER A 82 -16.68 -19.47 -2.09
CA SER A 82 -15.97 -19.69 -0.83
C SER A 82 -14.47 -19.42 -0.94
N CYS A 83 -13.78 -19.35 0.19
CA CYS A 83 -12.33 -19.41 0.23
C CYS A 83 -11.87 -20.88 0.19
N GLY A 84 -10.67 -21.15 -0.33
CA GLY A 84 -10.11 -22.49 -0.33
C GLY A 84 -9.81 -22.98 1.10
N ILE A 85 -10.16 -24.22 1.43
CA ILE A 85 -9.99 -24.81 2.78
C ILE A 85 -8.54 -24.68 3.27
N LEU A 86 -7.56 -24.97 2.40
CA LEU A 86 -6.13 -24.82 2.74
C LEU A 86 -5.76 -23.36 3.06
N ASN A 87 -6.38 -22.39 2.38
CA ASN A 87 -6.14 -20.97 2.62
C ASN A 87 -6.70 -20.55 3.99
N GLU A 88 -7.89 -21.04 4.35
CA GLU A 88 -8.50 -20.80 5.67
C GLU A 88 -7.67 -21.45 6.80
N MET A 89 -7.19 -22.68 6.61
CA MET A 89 -6.32 -23.35 7.60
C MET A 89 -5.00 -22.59 7.83
N LEU A 90 -4.35 -22.15 6.76
CA LEU A 90 -3.12 -21.35 6.83
C LEU A 90 -3.39 -19.95 7.40
N ALA A 91 -4.53 -19.34 7.09
CA ALA A 91 -4.96 -18.06 7.67
C ALA A 91 -5.12 -18.15 9.18
N VAL A 92 -5.84 -19.16 9.68
CA VAL A 92 -6.01 -19.39 11.12
C VAL A 92 -4.65 -19.62 11.82
N HIS A 93 -3.72 -20.32 11.17
CA HIS A 93 -2.37 -20.49 11.72
C HIS A 93 -1.57 -19.18 11.75
N ALA A 94 -1.68 -18.36 10.71
CA ALA A 94 -1.03 -17.06 10.62
C ALA A 94 -1.57 -16.07 11.67
N LEU A 95 -2.91 -15.95 11.78
CA LEU A 95 -3.57 -15.09 12.77
C LEU A 95 -3.22 -15.51 14.22
N LYS A 96 -3.13 -16.82 14.51
CA LYS A 96 -2.65 -17.33 15.82
C LYS A 96 -1.18 -17.00 16.12
N ASN A 97 -0.40 -16.58 15.12
CA ASN A 97 1.01 -16.20 15.25
C ASN A 97 1.27 -14.73 14.82
N TYR A 98 0.20 -13.93 14.72
CA TYR A 98 0.18 -12.61 14.12
C TYR A 98 1.32 -11.70 14.61
N ASP A 99 1.53 -11.60 15.92
CA ASP A 99 2.59 -10.78 16.52
C ASP A 99 4.00 -11.08 15.99
N LYS A 100 4.28 -12.35 15.64
CA LYS A 100 5.60 -12.76 15.13
C LYS A 100 5.80 -12.25 13.70
N ILE A 101 4.77 -12.35 12.88
CA ILE A 101 4.73 -11.87 11.49
C ILE A 101 4.86 -10.34 11.50
N LEU A 102 4.01 -9.69 12.28
CA LEU A 102 3.95 -8.24 12.42
C LEU A 102 5.26 -7.63 12.93
N ARG A 103 5.88 -8.19 13.98
CA ARG A 103 7.20 -7.71 14.47
C ARG A 103 8.28 -7.79 13.38
N ARG A 104 8.31 -8.88 12.60
CA ARG A 104 9.23 -9.03 11.46
C ARG A 104 8.98 -7.96 10.41
N SER A 105 7.74 -7.82 9.95
CA SER A 105 7.39 -6.88 8.87
C SER A 105 7.59 -5.42 9.29
N ARG A 106 7.24 -5.04 10.53
CA ARG A 106 7.54 -3.72 11.10
C ARG A 106 9.03 -3.40 11.11
N LYS A 107 9.90 -4.36 11.46
CA LYS A 107 11.35 -4.15 11.44
C LYS A 107 11.83 -3.83 10.03
N ILE A 108 11.51 -4.70 9.06
CA ILE A 108 11.87 -4.52 7.66
C ILE A 108 11.41 -3.15 7.14
N LEU A 109 10.15 -2.78 7.38
CA LEU A 109 9.60 -1.51 6.90
C LEU A 109 10.24 -0.28 7.54
N ARG A 110 10.55 -0.31 8.84
CA ARG A 110 11.22 0.80 9.53
C ARG A 110 12.66 0.98 9.05
N ASP A 111 13.43 -0.11 8.98
CA ASP A 111 14.81 -0.08 8.50
C ASP A 111 14.89 0.40 7.04
N ASN A 112 14.05 -0.17 6.17
CA ASN A 112 14.02 0.16 4.74
C ASN A 112 13.47 1.57 4.46
N LEU A 113 12.51 2.06 5.25
CA LEU A 113 12.04 3.43 5.11
C LEU A 113 13.13 4.45 5.50
N ALA A 114 13.93 4.17 6.54
CA ALA A 114 15.07 5.01 6.89
C ALA A 114 16.13 5.05 5.77
N LEU A 115 16.44 3.90 5.16
CA LEU A 115 17.35 3.83 4.01
C LEU A 115 16.83 4.57 2.77
N LEU A 116 15.52 4.48 2.51
CA LEU A 116 14.89 5.21 1.40
C LEU A 116 14.91 6.72 1.63
N ASP A 117 14.61 7.16 2.85
CA ASP A 117 14.65 8.57 3.28
C ASP A 117 16.05 9.17 3.12
N GLU A 118 17.07 8.51 3.67
CA GLU A 118 18.48 8.90 3.53
C GLU A 118 18.95 8.94 2.06
N TRP A 119 18.41 8.05 1.21
CA TRP A 119 18.71 8.06 -0.22
C TRP A 119 18.03 9.22 -0.96
N VAL A 120 16.76 9.53 -0.65
CA VAL A 120 16.04 10.67 -1.24
C VAL A 120 16.71 12.00 -0.84
N GLU A 121 17.18 12.14 0.40
CA GLU A 121 17.94 13.33 0.84
C GLU A 121 19.24 13.55 0.05
N LYS A 122 19.86 12.48 -0.48
CA LYS A 122 21.13 12.53 -1.24
C LYS A 122 20.94 12.64 -2.75
N GLU A 123 19.91 12.02 -3.31
CA GLU A 123 19.66 12.02 -4.76
C GLU A 123 18.72 13.17 -5.15
N ALA A 124 19.29 14.36 -5.34
CA ALA A 124 18.58 15.60 -5.70
C ALA A 124 17.71 15.55 -6.98
N ALA A 125 17.72 14.45 -7.73
CA ALA A 125 16.80 14.20 -8.83
C ALA A 125 15.40 13.75 -8.38
N PHE A 126 15.23 13.36 -7.11
CA PHE A 126 13.97 12.89 -6.55
C PHE A 126 13.56 13.70 -5.33
N SER A 127 12.25 13.76 -5.10
CA SER A 127 11.65 14.25 -3.87
C SER A 127 10.40 13.43 -3.53
N TYR A 128 9.99 13.41 -2.28
CA TYR A 128 8.75 12.75 -1.87
C TYR A 128 8.12 13.35 -0.62
N VAL A 129 6.86 13.00 -0.37
CA VAL A 129 6.28 13.10 0.97
C VAL A 129 6.58 11.80 1.68
N LYS A 130 7.37 11.86 2.76
CA LYS A 130 7.75 10.68 3.55
C LYS A 130 6.48 9.94 4.05
N PRO A 131 6.29 8.66 3.72
CA PRO A 131 5.08 7.93 4.10
C PRO A 131 5.00 7.72 5.62
N ARG A 132 3.82 7.99 6.20
CA ARG A 132 3.52 7.71 7.62
C ARG A 132 3.16 6.23 7.87
N ALA A 133 2.76 5.52 6.83
CA ALA A 133 2.40 4.10 6.85
C ALA A 133 2.50 3.53 5.42
N GLY A 134 2.24 2.23 5.27
CA GLY A 134 2.28 1.55 3.98
C GLY A 134 3.60 0.83 3.68
N THR A 135 3.63 0.18 2.52
CA THR A 135 4.73 -0.63 1.97
C THR A 135 5.38 0.02 0.74
N THR A 136 4.85 1.17 0.30
CA THR A 136 5.23 1.87 -0.93
C THR A 136 5.26 3.38 -0.71
N ALA A 137 6.13 4.06 -1.45
CA ALA A 137 6.20 5.51 -1.52
C ALA A 137 6.06 5.96 -2.98
N LEU A 138 5.66 7.21 -3.18
CA LEU A 138 5.61 7.84 -4.50
C LEU A 138 6.71 8.90 -4.58
N LEU A 139 7.68 8.67 -5.46
CA LEU A 139 8.80 9.60 -5.72
C LEU A 139 8.42 10.50 -6.89
N LYS A 140 8.54 11.81 -6.73
CA LYS A 140 8.52 12.79 -7.82
C LYS A 140 9.93 12.90 -8.41
N TYR A 141 10.04 13.01 -9.73
CA TYR A 141 11.30 13.32 -10.43
C TYR A 141 11.11 14.52 -11.38
N GLU A 142 12.20 15.15 -11.83
CA GLU A 142 12.14 16.40 -12.62
C GLU A 142 12.67 16.29 -14.06
N PHE A 143 12.87 15.06 -14.56
CA PHE A 143 13.19 14.78 -15.97
C PHE A 143 11.98 14.99 -16.89
N GLU A 144 12.19 15.61 -18.05
CA GLU A 144 11.20 15.74 -19.14
C GLU A 144 10.97 14.42 -19.90
N VAL A 145 10.74 13.33 -19.17
CA VAL A 145 10.53 11.98 -19.71
C VAL A 145 9.27 11.38 -19.09
N PRO A 146 8.30 10.89 -19.89
CA PRO A 146 7.12 10.19 -19.36
C PRO A 146 7.50 9.00 -18.49
N SER A 147 6.78 8.78 -17.39
CA SER A 147 7.11 7.79 -16.35
C SER A 147 7.15 6.36 -16.86
N VAL A 148 6.37 6.04 -17.89
CA VAL A 148 6.44 4.75 -18.60
C VAL A 148 7.80 4.59 -19.28
N ASN A 149 8.28 5.62 -19.98
CA ASN A 149 9.58 5.61 -20.67
C ASN A 149 10.74 5.61 -19.67
N PHE A 150 10.62 6.34 -18.56
CA PHE A 150 11.59 6.32 -17.46
C PHE A 150 11.72 4.92 -16.85
N CYS A 151 10.60 4.28 -16.44
CA CYS A 151 10.62 2.95 -15.83
C CYS A 151 11.09 1.85 -16.80
N THR A 152 10.67 1.89 -18.06
CA THR A 152 11.10 0.90 -19.07
C THR A 152 12.57 1.08 -19.45
N GLY A 153 13.04 2.32 -19.54
CA GLY A 153 14.46 2.65 -19.72
C GLY A 153 15.33 2.17 -18.56
N LEU A 154 14.92 2.44 -17.31
CA LEU A 154 15.57 1.94 -16.09
C LEU A 154 15.67 0.41 -16.10
N LEU A 155 14.55 -0.27 -16.35
CA LEU A 155 14.48 -1.73 -16.39
C LEU A 155 15.41 -2.32 -17.45
N ALA A 156 15.39 -1.77 -18.68
CA ALA A 156 16.24 -2.23 -19.78
C ALA A 156 17.74 -2.01 -19.53
N ASN A 157 18.12 -0.96 -18.78
CA ASN A 157 19.53 -0.61 -18.53
C ASN A 157 20.11 -1.26 -17.26
N THR A 158 19.28 -1.65 -16.29
CA THR A 158 19.76 -2.02 -14.94
C THR A 158 19.06 -3.24 -14.33
N GLY A 159 17.91 -3.68 -14.88
CA GLY A 159 17.05 -4.67 -14.25
C GLY A 159 16.22 -4.15 -13.06
N ALA A 160 16.43 -2.91 -12.61
CA ALA A 160 15.62 -2.32 -11.54
C ALA A 160 14.20 -1.97 -12.03
N PHE A 161 13.20 -2.23 -11.18
CA PHE A 161 11.78 -2.09 -11.53
C PHE A 161 11.05 -1.13 -10.59
N LEU A 162 10.31 -0.19 -11.17
CA LEU A 162 9.43 0.77 -10.48
C LEU A 162 8.07 0.81 -11.20
N THR A 163 6.98 1.14 -10.49
CA THR A 163 5.69 1.36 -11.18
C THR A 163 5.61 2.80 -11.73
N PRO A 164 5.30 3.02 -13.03
CA PRO A 164 5.09 4.36 -13.58
C PRO A 164 4.00 5.15 -12.85
N GLY A 165 4.22 6.46 -12.68
CA GLY A 165 3.23 7.41 -12.16
C GLY A 165 1.97 7.51 -13.01
N ALA A 166 2.08 7.27 -14.32
CA ALA A 166 0.95 7.15 -15.25
C ALA A 166 -0.08 6.07 -14.84
N CYS A 167 0.29 5.04 -14.07
CA CYS A 167 -0.65 4.06 -13.52
C CYS A 167 -1.56 4.62 -12.41
N PHE A 168 -1.29 5.83 -11.94
CA PHE A 168 -1.99 6.53 -10.86
C PHE A 168 -2.50 7.92 -11.28
N ASP A 169 -2.45 8.23 -12.58
CA ASP A 169 -2.74 9.56 -13.14
C ASP A 169 -1.80 10.67 -12.61
N MET A 170 -0.58 10.29 -12.22
CA MET A 170 0.44 11.18 -11.64
C MET A 170 1.73 11.16 -12.47
N GLU A 171 1.73 11.84 -13.61
CA GLU A 171 2.93 11.94 -14.46
C GLU A 171 4.09 12.66 -13.73
N GLY A 172 5.34 12.37 -14.12
CA GLY A 172 6.53 12.88 -13.41
C GLY A 172 6.78 12.21 -12.05
N HIS A 173 6.10 11.08 -11.78
CA HIS A 173 6.27 10.30 -10.56
C HIS A 173 6.55 8.82 -10.86
N VAL A 174 7.08 8.10 -9.87
CA VAL A 174 7.24 6.65 -9.84
C VAL A 174 6.91 6.09 -8.46
N ARG A 175 6.24 4.94 -8.39
CA ARG A 175 5.99 4.25 -7.11
C ARG A 175 7.08 3.21 -6.85
N ILE A 176 7.75 3.36 -5.71
CA ILE A 176 8.73 2.41 -5.17
C ILE A 176 8.11 1.59 -4.05
N GLY A 177 8.40 0.29 -4.01
CA GLY A 177 8.08 -0.59 -2.87
C GLY A 177 9.31 -0.82 -2.00
N TYR A 178 9.20 -0.58 -0.69
CA TYR A 178 10.30 -0.75 0.27
C TYR A 178 10.04 -1.89 1.27
N ALA A 179 9.03 -2.74 1.01
CA ALA A 179 8.72 -3.94 1.80
C ALA A 179 9.48 -5.20 1.38
N CYS A 180 10.45 -5.09 0.47
CA CYS A 180 11.35 -6.17 0.05
C CYS A 180 12.46 -6.42 1.09
N SER A 181 13.39 -7.35 0.80
CA SER A 181 14.59 -7.46 1.64
C SER A 181 15.48 -6.23 1.50
N THR A 182 16.20 -5.89 2.56
CA THR A 182 17.02 -4.67 2.63
C THR A 182 18.10 -4.64 1.55
N GLU A 183 18.68 -5.79 1.23
CA GLU A 183 19.71 -5.98 0.20
C GLU A 183 19.15 -5.67 -1.20
N VAL A 184 17.93 -6.13 -1.49
CA VAL A 184 17.24 -5.84 -2.76
C VAL A 184 16.91 -4.35 -2.88
N LEU A 185 16.49 -3.71 -1.79
CA LEU A 185 16.25 -2.26 -1.79
C LEU A 185 17.55 -1.48 -2.06
N GLN A 186 18.62 -1.77 -1.32
CA GLN A 186 19.91 -1.09 -1.48
C GLN A 186 20.46 -1.23 -2.90
N ALA A 187 20.48 -2.44 -3.45
CA ALA A 187 20.92 -2.68 -4.83
C ALA A 187 20.03 -1.94 -5.85
N GLY A 188 18.70 -1.94 -5.65
CA GLY A 188 17.77 -1.20 -6.50
C GLY A 188 17.99 0.32 -6.49
N LEU A 189 18.19 0.91 -5.32
CA LEU A 189 18.48 2.34 -5.16
C LEU A 189 19.82 2.73 -5.83
N GLU A 190 20.85 1.88 -5.71
CA GLU A 190 22.13 2.10 -6.41
C GLU A 190 21.96 2.06 -7.93
N GLN A 191 21.18 1.12 -8.47
CA GLN A 191 20.85 1.07 -9.90
C GLN A 191 20.08 2.32 -10.36
N ILE A 192 19.12 2.82 -9.57
CA ILE A 192 18.34 4.03 -9.90
C ILE A 192 19.27 5.25 -9.96
N SER A 193 20.12 5.47 -8.94
CA SER A 193 21.13 6.53 -8.97
C SER A 193 22.12 6.36 -10.14
N GLY A 194 22.53 5.13 -10.45
CA GLY A 194 23.40 4.82 -11.59
C GLY A 194 22.78 5.13 -12.95
N TYR A 195 21.47 4.91 -13.11
CA TYR A 195 20.71 5.26 -14.31
C TYR A 195 20.52 6.77 -14.43
N VAL A 196 20.08 7.43 -13.36
CA VAL A 196 19.86 8.88 -13.32
C VAL A 196 21.13 9.68 -13.60
N ARG A 197 22.30 9.23 -13.12
CA ARG A 197 23.59 9.86 -13.46
C ARG A 197 23.95 9.80 -14.95
N LYS A 198 23.30 8.95 -15.75
CA LYS A 198 23.46 8.89 -17.23
C LYS A 198 22.42 9.72 -17.99
N MET A 199 21.40 10.24 -17.30
CA MET A 199 20.36 11.12 -17.86
C MET A 199 20.63 12.61 -17.60
N LYS A 200 21.60 12.92 -16.72
CA LYS A 200 22.16 14.25 -16.49
C LYS A 200 23.31 14.49 -17.48
#